data_AF-A0A7J8FME6-F1
#
_entry.id   AF-A0A7J8FME6-F1
#
_cell.length_a   1.000
_cell.length_b   1.000
_cell.length_c   1.000
_cell.angle_alpha   90.00
_cell.angle_beta   90.00
_cell.angle_gamma   90.00
#
_symmetry.space_group_name_H-M   'P 1'
#
loop_
_entity.id
_entity.type
_entity.pdbx_description
1 polymer ?
#
loop_
_entity_poly.entity_id
_entity_poly.type
_entity_poly.pdbx_seq_one_letter_code
_entity_poly.pdbx_strand_id
1 'polypeptide(L)'
;MEKSSETNGYLDSAQAGPAAGPRAPGTAAGRARRFAGFLRRHALVLLTVSGVVAGAGLGAALRGLGLNRTQVTYLAFPGEMLLRMLRMIILPLVVCSLVSGAASLDASSLGRLGGIAIAYFGLTTLGASALAVALAFIIKPGSGAQTLQSSDLGLEESGPPPVTKETVDSFLDLTRNLFPSNLVVAAFRTYATDYRAVIHNTGTGNLTLEKVPFGTEIEGMNILGLVVFALALGVALKKLGSEGEELIRFFNAFNEATMVLVSWIMWYVPVGIMFLVGSKIVEMKDIIVLVTSLGKYIFTSILGHFIHGGIVLPLIYFVFTRKNPFRFLLGLLTPFATAFATCSRYVGFGSPWLL
;
A
#
# COMPACT_ATOMS: atom_id res chain seq x y z
N MET A 1 9.24 -51.01 14.09
CA MET A 1 9.06 -51.27 15.53
C MET A 1 8.36 -50.05 16.11
N GLU A 2 7.22 -50.34 16.71
CA GLU A 2 6.34 -49.54 17.58
C GLU A 2 5.90 -48.11 17.23
N LYS A 3 4.58 -47.97 17.33
CA LYS A 3 3.73 -46.80 17.18
C LYS A 3 3.21 -46.48 18.57
N SER A 4 3.38 -45.25 19.06
CA SER A 4 2.61 -44.71 20.19
C SER A 4 2.69 -43.18 20.16
N SER A 5 1.68 -42.40 20.48
CA SER A 5 0.23 -42.56 20.56
C SER A 5 -0.26 -41.13 20.75
N GLU A 6 -1.34 -40.75 20.09
CA GLU A 6 -2.08 -39.54 20.44
C GLU A 6 -2.55 -39.61 21.91
N THR A 7 -2.38 -38.52 22.65
CA THR A 7 -3.14 -38.27 23.88
C THR A 7 -3.59 -36.81 23.89
N ASN A 8 -4.89 -36.66 23.63
CA ASN A 8 -5.70 -35.51 23.97
C ASN A 8 -5.67 -35.24 25.47
N GLY A 9 -5.80 -33.96 25.81
CA GLY A 9 -6.83 -33.50 26.75
C GLY A 9 -6.63 -33.76 28.23
N TYR A 10 -6.67 -32.65 28.98
CA TYR A 10 -7.01 -32.58 30.41
C TYR A 10 -5.90 -32.99 31.39
N LEU A 11 -5.38 -31.97 32.08
CA LEU A 11 -4.93 -31.92 33.49
C LEU A 11 -3.63 -31.11 33.62
N ASP A 12 -3.78 -29.80 33.84
CA ASP A 12 -3.08 -29.18 34.96
C ASP A 12 -3.96 -28.08 35.56
N SER A 13 -4.99 -28.52 36.29
CA SER A 13 -5.82 -27.67 37.14
C SER A 13 -5.45 -27.93 38.59
N ALA A 14 -4.19 -27.68 38.95
CA ALA A 14 -3.70 -27.85 40.31
C ALA A 14 -2.71 -26.76 40.74
N GLN A 15 -2.97 -25.49 40.37
CA GLN A 15 -2.52 -24.33 41.14
C GLN A 15 -3.61 -23.23 41.12
N ALA A 16 -4.77 -23.56 41.68
CA ALA A 16 -5.77 -22.54 42.04
C ALA A 16 -5.30 -21.81 43.30
N GLY A 17 -4.64 -20.67 43.12
CA GLY A 17 -4.52 -19.65 44.17
C GLY A 17 -5.92 -19.24 44.66
N PRO A 18 -6.05 -18.72 45.90
CA PRO A 18 -7.35 -18.59 46.56
C PRO A 18 -8.32 -17.78 45.71
N ALA A 19 -9.52 -18.34 45.54
CA ALA A 19 -10.61 -17.81 44.76
C ALA A 19 -10.82 -16.31 45.05
N ALA A 20 -10.56 -15.48 44.03
CA ALA A 20 -10.92 -14.08 44.07
C ALA A 20 -12.44 -13.97 44.16
N GLY A 21 -12.94 -13.60 45.34
CA GLY A 21 -14.35 -13.30 45.58
C GLY A 21 -14.90 -12.22 44.64
N PRO A 22 -16.22 -11.95 44.68
CA PRO A 22 -16.87 -11.07 43.72
C PRO A 22 -16.20 -9.69 43.71
N ARG A 23 -15.62 -9.32 42.57
CA ARG A 23 -14.84 -8.09 42.38
C ARG A 23 -15.71 -6.87 42.71
N ALA A 24 -15.35 -6.16 43.78
CA ALA A 24 -15.94 -4.90 44.20
C ALA A 24 -15.94 -3.84 43.08
N PRO A 25 -16.89 -2.87 43.08
CA PRO A 25 -17.03 -1.86 42.03
C PRO A 25 -15.75 -1.02 41.91
N GLY A 26 -15.32 -0.79 40.67
CA GLY A 26 -13.99 -0.31 40.33
C GLY A 26 -13.60 1.02 40.97
N THR A 27 -12.59 0.97 41.83
CA THR A 27 -11.86 2.15 42.35
C THR A 27 -11.28 2.98 41.20
N ALA A 28 -11.19 4.30 41.37
CA ALA A 28 -10.65 5.23 40.37
C ALA A 28 -9.23 4.82 39.88
N ALA A 29 -8.40 4.27 40.77
CA ALA A 29 -7.09 3.71 40.46
C ALA A 29 -7.17 2.50 39.50
N GLY A 30 -8.16 1.63 39.66
CA GLY A 30 -8.40 0.50 38.76
C GLY A 30 -8.92 0.90 37.38
N ARG A 31 -9.56 2.07 37.27
CA ARG A 31 -10.00 2.68 35.99
C ARG A 31 -8.84 3.37 35.29
N ALA A 32 -8.02 4.13 36.02
CA ALA A 32 -6.82 4.78 35.51
C ALA A 32 -5.78 3.77 34.99
N ARG A 33 -5.56 2.66 35.70
CA ARG A 33 -4.63 1.59 35.27
C ARG A 33 -5.10 0.87 34.00
N ARG A 34 -6.42 0.68 33.85
CA ARG A 34 -7.03 0.14 32.61
C ARG A 34 -6.90 1.12 31.44
N PHE A 35 -7.14 2.40 31.68
CA PHE A 35 -6.97 3.45 30.68
C PHE A 35 -5.52 3.60 30.22
N ALA A 36 -4.56 3.61 31.15
CA ALA A 36 -3.13 3.61 30.81
C ALA A 36 -2.70 2.37 30.02
N GLY A 37 -3.26 1.20 30.36
CA GLY A 37 -3.05 -0.03 29.59
C GLY A 37 -3.61 0.05 28.17
N PHE A 38 -4.78 0.66 27.99
CA PHE A 38 -5.39 0.91 26.68
C PHE A 38 -4.55 1.90 25.85
N LEU A 39 -4.13 3.03 26.44
CA LEU A 39 -3.28 4.03 25.77
C LEU A 39 -1.97 3.41 25.27
N ARG A 40 -1.34 2.54 26.06
CA ARG A 40 -0.10 1.87 25.64
C ARG A 40 -0.31 0.92 24.46
N ARG A 41 -1.43 0.19 24.41
CA ARG A 41 -1.74 -0.77 23.33
C ARG A 41 -2.07 -0.09 22.01
N HIS A 42 -2.65 1.11 22.04
CA HIS A 42 -3.02 1.86 20.84
C HIS A 42 -2.20 3.14 20.67
N ALA A 43 -1.03 3.23 21.31
CA ALA A 43 -0.23 4.43 21.38
C ALA A 43 0.10 4.97 19.99
N LEU A 44 0.52 4.09 19.06
CA LEU A 44 0.94 4.48 17.72
C LEU A 44 -0.22 5.11 16.94
N VAL A 45 -1.39 4.48 16.93
CA VAL A 45 -2.59 4.99 16.26
C VAL A 45 -3.06 6.32 16.87
N LEU A 46 -3.07 6.42 18.19
CA LEU A 46 -3.43 7.66 18.87
C LEU A 46 -2.44 8.78 18.57
N LEU A 47 -1.14 8.47 18.54
CA LEU A 47 -0.09 9.42 18.20
C LEU A 47 -0.20 9.89 16.75
N THR A 48 -0.45 9.00 15.78
CA THR A 48 -0.60 9.42 14.37
C THR A 48 -1.84 10.27 14.15
N VAL A 49 -2.99 9.90 14.73
CA VAL A 49 -4.20 10.74 14.67
C VAL A 49 -3.96 12.10 15.32
N SER A 50 -3.32 12.12 16.49
CA SER A 50 -2.96 13.39 17.16
C SER A 50 -1.98 14.22 16.33
N GLY A 51 -1.02 13.58 15.64
CA GLY A 51 -0.06 14.22 14.75
C GLY A 51 -0.73 14.87 13.55
N VAL A 52 -1.73 14.21 12.94
CA VAL A 52 -2.55 14.81 11.86
C VAL A 52 -3.29 16.04 12.36
N VAL A 53 -3.96 15.95 13.51
CA VAL A 53 -4.71 17.08 14.09
C VAL A 53 -3.79 18.23 14.47
N ALA A 54 -2.66 17.94 15.13
CA ALA A 54 -1.65 18.92 15.49
C ALA A 54 -1.02 19.57 14.25
N GLY A 55 -0.75 18.77 13.21
CA GLY A 55 -0.24 19.26 11.93
C GLY A 55 -1.22 20.19 11.24
N ALA A 56 -2.51 19.84 11.24
CA ALA A 56 -3.56 20.69 10.72
C ALA A 56 -3.68 22.02 11.47
N GLY A 57 -3.64 21.98 12.81
CA GLY A 57 -3.64 23.17 13.66
C GLY A 57 -2.40 24.05 13.45
N LEU A 58 -1.22 23.44 13.38
CA LEU A 58 0.05 24.12 13.12
C LEU A 58 0.03 24.80 11.74
N GLY A 59 -0.41 24.10 10.70
CA GLY A 59 -0.51 24.65 9.36
C GLY A 59 -1.48 25.83 9.26
N ALA A 60 -2.64 25.73 9.92
CA ALA A 60 -3.62 26.81 9.97
C ALA A 60 -3.08 28.05 10.70
N ALA A 61 -2.36 27.86 11.81
CA ALA A 61 -1.76 28.96 12.58
C ALA A 61 -0.62 29.66 11.79
N LEU A 62 0.28 28.88 11.18
CA LEU A 62 1.43 29.40 10.45
C LEU A 62 1.06 30.08 9.14
N ARG A 63 -0.05 29.70 8.54
CA ARG A 63 -0.57 30.31 7.31
C ARG A 63 -0.86 31.82 7.47
N GLY A 64 -1.36 32.23 8.63
CA GLY A 64 -1.65 33.64 8.93
C GLY A 64 -0.41 34.54 8.97
N LEU A 65 0.78 33.94 9.10
CA LEU A 65 2.06 34.66 9.22
C LEU A 65 2.74 34.95 7.88
N GLY A 66 2.21 34.46 6.75
CA GLY A 66 2.76 34.75 5.43
C GLY A 66 4.20 34.26 5.22
N LEU A 67 4.49 33.02 5.62
CA LEU A 67 5.83 32.41 5.54
C LEU A 67 6.41 32.45 4.13
N ASN A 68 7.72 32.72 4.04
CA ASN A 68 8.46 32.66 2.78
C ASN A 68 8.70 31.19 2.35
N ARG A 69 8.90 30.93 1.06
CA ARG A 69 9.08 29.57 0.50
C ARG A 69 10.17 28.77 1.22
N THR A 70 11.32 29.39 1.51
CA THR A 70 12.42 28.76 2.25
C THR A 70 12.00 28.27 3.63
N GLN A 71 11.16 29.03 4.34
CA GLN A 71 10.67 28.66 5.67
C GLN A 71 9.68 27.50 5.58
N VAL A 72 8.85 27.46 4.53
CA VAL A 72 7.95 26.33 4.27
C VAL A 72 8.73 25.05 3.96
N THR A 73 9.83 25.15 3.19
CA THR A 73 10.72 24.01 2.94
C THR A 73 11.34 23.49 4.24
N TYR A 74 11.84 24.37 5.11
CA TYR A 74 12.39 23.95 6.41
C TYR A 74 11.34 23.35 7.34
N LEU A 75 10.10 23.86 7.30
CA LEU A 75 8.98 23.28 8.02
C LEU A 75 8.63 21.86 7.50
N ALA A 76 8.74 21.63 6.19
CA ALA A 76 8.43 20.35 5.56
C ALA A 76 9.51 19.28 5.79
N PHE A 77 10.73 19.65 6.18
CA PHE A 77 11.89 18.76 6.27
C PHE A 77 11.65 17.46 7.07
N PRO A 78 11.03 17.47 8.27
CA PRO A 78 10.74 16.21 8.98
C PRO A 78 9.76 15.31 8.21
N GLY A 79 8.78 15.90 7.52
CA GLY A 79 7.88 15.16 6.65
C GLY A 79 8.59 14.58 5.43
N GLU A 80 9.54 15.31 4.85
CA GLU A 80 10.37 14.83 3.74
C GLU A 80 11.26 13.65 4.18
N MET A 81 11.88 13.73 5.36
CA MET A 81 12.67 12.62 5.92
C MET A 81 11.82 11.35 6.11
N LEU A 82 10.56 11.50 6.56
CA LEU A 82 9.62 10.37 6.62
C LEU A 82 9.44 9.71 5.25
N LEU A 83 9.18 10.51 4.21
CA LEU A 83 8.98 9.98 2.85
C LEU A 83 10.25 9.28 2.32
N ARG A 84 11.43 9.83 2.58
CA ARG A 84 12.71 9.21 2.22
C ARG A 84 12.94 7.88 2.93
N MET A 85 12.66 7.80 4.24
CA MET A 85 12.76 6.56 5.02
C MET A 85 11.79 5.49 4.52
N LEU A 86 10.55 5.86 4.21
CA LEU A 86 9.57 4.91 3.66
C LEU A 86 10.02 4.38 2.29
N ARG A 87 10.52 5.25 1.39
CA ARG A 87 11.01 4.85 0.06
C ARG A 87 12.21 3.91 0.11
N MET A 88 13.13 4.15 1.03
CA MET A 88 14.30 3.30 1.24
C MET A 88 13.91 1.84 1.52
N ILE A 89 12.79 1.62 2.22
CA ILE A 89 12.32 0.29 2.59
C ILE A 89 11.53 -0.40 1.47
N ILE A 90 10.93 0.34 0.54
CA ILE A 90 10.08 -0.25 -0.50
C ILE A 90 10.84 -1.31 -1.32
N LEU A 91 12.05 -0.99 -1.79
CA LEU A 91 12.85 -1.90 -2.61
C LEU A 91 13.14 -3.24 -1.91
N PRO A 92 13.80 -3.27 -0.73
CA PRO A 92 14.10 -4.54 -0.06
C PRO A 92 12.83 -5.31 0.32
N LEU A 93 11.79 -4.60 0.78
CA LEU A 93 10.54 -5.22 1.19
C LEU A 93 9.82 -5.88 0.01
N VAL A 94 9.66 -5.17 -1.11
CA VAL A 94 8.95 -5.68 -2.30
C VAL A 94 9.66 -6.90 -2.86
N VAL A 95 10.98 -6.85 -3.06
CA VAL A 95 11.72 -7.97 -3.64
C VAL A 95 11.68 -9.19 -2.72
N CYS A 96 12.01 -9.01 -1.43
CA CYS A 96 12.12 -10.14 -0.52
C CYS A 96 10.75 -10.74 -0.16
N SER A 97 9.75 -9.91 0.14
CA SER A 97 8.38 -10.38 0.40
C SER A 97 7.79 -11.13 -0.80
N LEU A 98 8.03 -10.68 -2.03
CA LEU A 98 7.49 -11.34 -3.22
C LEU A 98 8.23 -12.63 -3.56
N VAL A 99 9.56 -12.67 -3.44
CA VAL A 99 10.34 -13.91 -3.62
C VAL A 99 9.87 -14.98 -2.63
N SER A 100 9.84 -14.62 -1.34
CA SER A 100 9.36 -15.50 -0.26
C SER A 100 7.89 -15.90 -0.44
N GLY A 101 7.03 -14.94 -0.78
CA GLY A 101 5.61 -15.16 -1.01
C GLY A 101 5.37 -16.13 -2.19
N ALA A 102 6.00 -15.88 -3.33
CA ALA A 102 5.89 -16.75 -4.51
C ALA A 102 6.49 -18.14 -4.27
N ALA A 103 7.60 -18.24 -3.52
CA ALA A 103 8.22 -19.51 -3.19
C ALA A 103 7.39 -20.35 -2.18
N SER A 104 6.60 -19.69 -1.33
CA SER A 104 5.70 -20.37 -0.40
C SER A 104 4.51 -21.03 -1.09
N LEU A 105 4.19 -20.62 -2.33
CA LEU A 105 3.11 -21.20 -3.12
C LEU A 105 3.56 -22.51 -3.75
N ASP A 106 3.06 -23.62 -3.24
CA ASP A 106 3.27 -24.93 -3.85
C ASP A 106 2.27 -25.16 -4.99
N ALA A 107 2.66 -24.77 -6.21
CA ALA A 107 1.84 -24.95 -7.42
C ALA A 107 1.47 -26.41 -7.70
N SER A 108 2.26 -27.38 -7.21
CA SER A 108 1.99 -28.80 -7.39
C SER A 108 0.88 -29.32 -6.47
N SER A 109 0.83 -28.82 -5.22
CA SER A 109 -0.26 -29.08 -4.28
C SER A 109 -1.57 -28.36 -4.65
N LEU A 110 -1.45 -27.28 -5.43
CA LEU A 110 -2.55 -26.36 -5.71
C LEU A 110 -3.53 -26.91 -6.75
N GLY A 111 -3.11 -27.86 -7.59
CA GLY A 111 -3.96 -28.63 -8.50
C GLY A 111 -4.93 -27.78 -9.34
N ARG A 112 -6.04 -28.38 -9.80
CA ARG A 112 -7.09 -27.68 -10.56
C ARG A 112 -7.87 -26.69 -9.69
N LEU A 113 -8.08 -27.02 -8.41
CA LEU A 113 -8.88 -26.21 -7.48
C LEU A 113 -8.22 -24.87 -7.16
N GLY A 114 -6.92 -24.84 -6.92
CA GLY A 114 -6.24 -23.59 -6.63
C GLY A 114 -5.89 -22.77 -7.87
N GLY A 115 -5.80 -23.39 -9.06
CA GLY A 115 -5.83 -22.64 -10.33
C GLY A 115 -7.14 -21.85 -10.50
N ILE A 116 -8.29 -22.46 -10.17
CA ILE A 116 -9.58 -21.76 -10.14
C ILE A 116 -9.59 -20.64 -9.09
N ALA A 117 -9.01 -20.88 -7.91
CA ALA A 117 -8.92 -19.86 -6.86
C ALA A 117 -8.06 -18.66 -7.29
N ILE A 118 -6.88 -18.90 -7.90
CA ILE A 118 -6.03 -17.84 -8.45
C ILE A 118 -6.78 -17.07 -9.54
N ALA A 119 -7.46 -17.75 -10.46
CA ALA A 119 -8.25 -17.10 -11.50
C ALA A 119 -9.38 -16.25 -10.92
N TYR A 120 -10.09 -16.76 -9.90
CA TYR A 120 -11.12 -16.03 -9.19
C TYR A 120 -10.56 -14.75 -8.56
N PHE A 121 -9.48 -14.85 -7.77
CA PHE A 121 -8.86 -13.68 -7.14
C PHE A 121 -8.33 -12.68 -8.16
N GLY A 122 -7.71 -13.15 -9.25
CA GLY A 122 -7.21 -12.30 -10.33
C GLY A 122 -8.34 -11.54 -11.02
N LEU A 123 -9.40 -12.23 -11.44
CA LEU A 123 -10.54 -11.61 -12.12
C LEU A 123 -11.30 -10.64 -11.22
N THR A 124 -11.53 -10.97 -9.95
CA THR A 124 -12.21 -10.05 -9.03
C THR A 124 -11.36 -8.81 -8.75
N THR A 125 -10.04 -8.96 -8.62
CA THR A 125 -9.12 -7.83 -8.40
C THR A 125 -9.05 -6.93 -9.63
N LEU A 126 -8.96 -7.50 -10.84
CA LEU A 126 -9.01 -6.73 -12.08
C LEU A 126 -10.35 -5.99 -12.24
N GLY A 127 -11.47 -6.64 -11.91
CA GLY A 127 -12.79 -6.01 -11.91
C GLY A 127 -12.92 -4.88 -10.88
N ALA A 128 -12.36 -5.06 -9.68
CA ALA A 128 -12.30 -4.04 -8.64
C ALA A 128 -11.50 -2.81 -9.10
N SER A 129 -10.31 -3.04 -9.66
CA SER A 129 -9.44 -1.98 -10.19
C SER A 129 -10.08 -1.23 -11.35
N ALA A 130 -10.73 -1.94 -12.28
CA ALA A 130 -11.45 -1.32 -13.40
C ALA A 130 -12.61 -0.43 -12.91
N LEU A 131 -13.39 -0.92 -11.93
CA LEU A 131 -14.45 -0.13 -11.30
C LEU A 131 -13.89 1.12 -10.59
N ALA A 132 -12.80 0.97 -9.83
CA ALA A 132 -12.17 2.08 -9.13
C ALA A 132 -11.69 3.17 -10.10
N VAL A 133 -11.05 2.78 -11.20
CA VAL A 133 -10.60 3.70 -12.26
C VAL A 133 -11.81 4.37 -12.93
N ALA A 134 -12.86 3.62 -13.27
CA ALA A 134 -14.08 4.18 -13.87
C ALA A 134 -14.74 5.22 -12.95
N LEU A 135 -14.89 4.92 -11.66
CA LEU A 135 -15.43 5.86 -10.66
C LEU A 135 -14.54 7.12 -10.53
N ALA A 136 -13.22 6.96 -10.57
CA ALA A 136 -12.29 8.09 -10.54
C ALA A 136 -12.46 9.01 -11.76
N PHE A 137 -12.67 8.46 -12.97
CA PHE A 137 -12.93 9.26 -14.17
C PHE A 137 -14.31 9.94 -14.19
N ILE A 138 -15.32 9.34 -13.56
CA ILE A 138 -16.67 9.89 -13.47
C ILE A 138 -16.72 11.02 -12.44
N ILE A 139 -16.22 10.77 -11.22
CA ILE A 139 -16.32 11.72 -10.11
C ILE A 139 -15.22 12.80 -10.18
N LYS A 140 -14.08 12.47 -10.81
CA LYS A 140 -12.91 13.34 -10.94
C LYS A 140 -12.50 13.96 -9.60
N PRO A 141 -12.18 13.15 -8.57
CA PRO A 141 -11.71 13.68 -7.30
C PRO A 141 -10.42 14.47 -7.55
N GLY A 142 -10.35 15.70 -7.03
CA GLY A 142 -9.22 16.62 -7.28
C GLY A 142 -9.41 17.59 -8.46
N SER A 143 -10.52 17.55 -9.19
CA SER A 143 -10.89 18.62 -10.12
C SER A 143 -11.03 19.96 -9.37
N GLY A 144 -10.14 20.92 -9.68
CA GLY A 144 -10.00 22.20 -8.97
C GLY A 144 -8.79 22.28 -8.01
N ALA A 145 -8.22 21.15 -7.62
CA ALA A 145 -6.96 21.04 -6.88
C ALA A 145 -5.73 20.97 -7.81
N GLN A 146 -5.86 21.35 -9.07
CA GLN A 146 -4.74 21.37 -10.05
C GLN A 146 -3.68 22.43 -9.71
N THR A 147 -4.02 23.40 -8.85
CA THR A 147 -3.10 24.37 -8.26
C THR A 147 -2.29 23.81 -7.08
N LEU A 148 -2.58 22.57 -6.65
CA LEU A 148 -1.69 21.79 -5.81
C LEU A 148 -0.55 21.33 -6.70
N GLN A 149 0.51 22.14 -6.82
CA GLN A 149 1.71 21.70 -7.51
C GLN A 149 2.30 20.50 -6.73
N SER A 150 1.95 19.29 -7.17
CA SER A 150 2.46 18.00 -6.67
C SER A 150 3.98 17.89 -6.72
N SER A 151 4.63 18.77 -7.50
CA SER A 151 6.07 18.86 -7.75
C SER A 151 6.90 19.07 -6.48
N ASP A 152 6.38 19.76 -5.46
CA ASP A 152 7.11 20.10 -4.23
C ASP A 152 6.86 19.11 -3.06
N LEU A 153 6.13 18.02 -3.31
CA LEU A 153 6.00 16.93 -2.35
C LEU A 153 7.15 15.92 -2.43
N GLY A 154 8.00 16.05 -3.46
CA GLY A 154 8.92 15.00 -3.88
C GLY A 154 8.20 13.67 -4.17
N LEU A 155 6.85 13.63 -4.20
CA LEU A 155 6.01 12.45 -4.36
C LEU A 155 5.88 12.01 -5.82
N GLU A 156 6.11 12.91 -6.76
CA GLU A 156 6.48 12.57 -8.13
C GLU A 156 8.00 12.67 -8.27
N GLU A 157 8.57 11.75 -9.04
CA GLU A 157 9.93 11.86 -9.54
C GLU A 157 10.11 13.21 -10.20
N SER A 158 11.21 13.87 -9.87
CA SER A 158 11.70 15.12 -10.45
C SER A 158 12.09 14.92 -11.93
N GLY A 159 11.19 14.38 -12.74
CA GLY A 159 11.34 14.21 -14.16
C GLY A 159 10.87 15.46 -14.92
N PRO A 160 11.32 15.64 -16.17
CA PRO A 160 10.79 16.68 -17.05
C PRO A 160 9.26 16.56 -17.15
N PRO A 161 8.54 17.68 -17.46
CA PRO A 161 7.08 17.66 -17.58
C PRO A 161 6.65 16.54 -18.53
N PRO A 162 5.53 15.85 -18.24
CA PRO A 162 5.08 14.72 -19.04
C PRO A 162 4.85 15.19 -20.47
N VAL A 163 5.78 14.84 -21.36
CA VAL A 163 5.58 14.98 -22.80
C VAL A 163 4.35 14.15 -23.13
N THR A 164 3.39 14.72 -23.86
CA THR A 164 2.19 13.98 -24.27
C THR A 164 2.62 12.82 -25.15
N LYS A 165 2.71 11.63 -24.54
CA LYS A 165 3.06 10.38 -25.17
C LYS A 165 1.87 9.88 -25.99
N GLU A 166 2.18 9.26 -27.11
CA GLU A 166 1.18 8.48 -27.82
C GLU A 166 0.77 7.27 -26.98
N THR A 167 -0.50 6.88 -27.11
CA THR A 167 -1.05 5.73 -26.37
C THR A 167 -0.24 4.46 -26.67
N VAL A 168 0.19 4.28 -27.92
CA VAL A 168 0.99 3.13 -28.35
C VAL A 168 2.31 3.08 -27.61
N ASP A 169 3.05 4.20 -27.56
CA ASP A 169 4.33 4.28 -26.85
C ASP A 169 4.19 4.03 -25.35
N SER A 170 3.07 4.44 -24.75
CA SER A 170 2.78 4.16 -23.34
C SER A 170 2.60 2.66 -23.06
N PHE A 171 1.93 1.91 -23.96
CA PHE A 171 1.81 0.44 -23.86
C PHE A 171 3.15 -0.27 -24.13
N LEU A 172 3.95 0.24 -25.07
CA LEU A 172 5.27 -0.30 -25.35
C LEU A 172 6.22 -0.05 -24.17
N ASP A 173 6.18 1.13 -23.55
CA ASP A 173 6.91 1.46 -22.32
C ASP A 173 6.50 0.54 -21.16
N LEU A 174 5.20 0.26 -21.00
CA LEU A 174 4.73 -0.69 -19.98
C LEU A 174 5.37 -2.08 -20.17
N THR A 175 5.42 -2.56 -21.41
CA THR A 175 5.98 -3.87 -21.73
C THR A 175 7.50 -3.90 -21.52
N ARG A 176 8.22 -2.84 -21.92
CA ARG A 176 9.67 -2.68 -21.68
C ARG A 176 9.99 -2.62 -20.19
N ASN A 177 9.15 -1.95 -19.40
CA ASN A 177 9.32 -1.88 -17.95
C ASN A 177 8.99 -3.20 -17.23
N LEU A 178 8.17 -4.08 -17.84
CA LEU A 178 7.89 -5.42 -17.31
C LEU A 178 9.15 -6.30 -17.28
N PHE A 179 10.05 -6.11 -18.25
CA PHE A 179 11.31 -6.85 -18.40
C PHE A 179 12.50 -5.86 -18.45
N PRO A 180 12.96 -5.36 -17.29
CA PRO A 180 14.05 -4.40 -17.26
C PRO A 180 15.34 -5.00 -17.83
N SER A 181 16.10 -4.20 -18.58
CA SER A 181 17.39 -4.60 -19.15
C SER A 181 18.47 -4.87 -18.09
N ASN A 182 18.33 -4.25 -16.91
CA ASN A 182 19.23 -4.41 -15.77
C ASN A 182 18.48 -4.22 -14.44
N LEU A 183 18.63 -5.17 -13.52
CA LEU A 183 17.93 -5.15 -12.22
C LEU A 183 18.45 -4.08 -11.26
N VAL A 184 19.75 -3.80 -11.30
CA VAL A 184 20.37 -2.76 -10.46
C VAL A 184 19.90 -1.40 -10.94
N VAL A 185 19.87 -1.17 -12.26
CA VAL A 185 19.33 0.07 -12.85
C VAL A 185 17.84 0.21 -12.55
N ALA A 186 17.06 -0.86 -12.65
CA ALA A 186 15.63 -0.85 -12.33
C ALA A 186 15.32 -0.43 -10.89
N ALA A 187 16.27 -0.56 -9.96
CA ALA A 187 16.11 -0.11 -8.58
C ALA A 187 16.03 1.42 -8.43
N PHE A 188 16.53 2.19 -9.39
CA PHE A 188 16.59 3.66 -9.31
C PHE A 188 16.26 4.38 -10.63
N ARG A 189 16.00 3.66 -11.73
CA ARG A 189 15.58 4.21 -13.02
C ARG A 189 14.48 3.39 -13.70
N THR A 190 13.61 4.10 -14.42
CA THR A 190 12.48 3.55 -15.18
C THR A 190 12.62 3.93 -16.65
N TYR A 191 12.26 3.01 -17.54
CA TYR A 191 12.31 3.26 -18.98
C TYR A 191 11.14 4.16 -19.40
N ALA A 192 11.43 5.17 -20.21
CA ALA A 192 10.44 6.06 -20.80
C ALA A 192 10.80 6.36 -22.26
N THR A 193 9.81 6.38 -23.13
CA THR A 193 9.97 6.94 -24.48
C THR A 193 9.85 8.47 -24.42
N ASP A 194 10.83 9.15 -24.98
CA ASP A 194 10.81 10.60 -25.23
C ASP A 194 10.86 10.86 -26.75
N TYR A 195 10.63 12.09 -27.18
CA TYR A 195 10.50 12.43 -28.60
C TYR A 195 11.48 13.50 -29.01
N ARG A 196 12.14 13.26 -30.14
CA ARG A 196 12.98 14.26 -30.80
C ARG A 196 12.32 14.68 -32.10
N ALA A 197 12.25 15.99 -32.33
CA ALA A 197 11.87 16.52 -33.63
C ALA A 197 13.07 16.45 -34.57
N VAL A 198 12.94 15.70 -35.67
CA VAL A 198 13.92 15.62 -36.74
C VAL A 198 13.40 16.44 -37.91
N ILE A 199 14.21 17.37 -38.40
CA ILE A 199 13.87 18.25 -39.52
C ILE A 199 14.32 17.59 -40.82
N HIS A 200 13.37 17.27 -41.69
CA HIS A 200 13.66 16.77 -43.03
C HIS A 200 13.58 17.93 -44.03
N ASN A 201 14.71 18.23 -44.68
CA ASN A 201 14.77 19.19 -45.79
C ASN A 201 14.52 18.45 -47.10
N THR A 202 13.26 18.46 -47.54
CA THR A 202 12.91 18.08 -48.91
C THR A 202 13.35 19.25 -49.80
N GLY A 203 14.29 19.02 -50.73
CA GLY A 203 15.03 20.05 -51.50
C GLY A 203 14.25 21.12 -52.28
N THR A 204 12.94 21.22 -52.09
CA THR A 204 12.00 22.25 -52.55
C THR A 204 11.71 23.35 -51.51
N GLY A 205 12.48 23.45 -50.43
CA GLY A 205 12.30 24.50 -49.41
C GLY A 205 11.15 24.24 -48.43
N ASN A 206 10.57 23.04 -48.46
CA ASN A 206 9.53 22.63 -47.52
C ASN A 206 10.17 21.85 -46.36
N LEU A 207 10.17 22.45 -45.17
CA LEU A 207 10.68 21.85 -43.94
C LEU A 207 9.57 20.98 -43.33
N THR A 208 9.80 19.67 -43.24
CA THR A 208 8.90 18.76 -42.53
C THR A 208 9.48 18.43 -41.17
N LEU A 209 8.64 18.49 -40.12
CA LEU A 209 8.99 18.12 -38.76
C LEU A 209 8.47 16.72 -38.49
N GLU A 210 9.38 15.76 -38.32
CA GLU A 210 9.05 14.39 -37.93
C GLU A 210 9.32 14.19 -36.43
N LYS A 211 8.33 13.67 -35.72
CA LYS A 211 8.45 13.33 -34.29
C LYS A 211 8.91 11.88 -34.18
N VAL A 212 10.17 11.67 -33.81
CA VAL A 212 10.76 10.32 -33.70
C VAL A 212 10.87 9.91 -32.22
N PRO A 213 10.29 8.77 -31.80
CA PRO A 213 10.43 8.27 -30.44
C PRO A 213 11.84 7.71 -30.21
N PHE A 214 12.43 8.00 -29.05
CA PHE A 214 13.68 7.41 -28.59
C PHE A 214 13.58 6.99 -27.12
N GLY A 215 14.31 5.94 -26.75
CA GLY A 215 14.33 5.45 -25.37
C GLY A 215 15.19 6.31 -24.47
N THR A 216 14.68 6.68 -23.32
CA THR A 216 15.41 7.33 -22.23
C THR A 216 15.12 6.63 -20.90
N GLU A 217 16.00 6.81 -19.93
CA GLU A 217 15.80 6.36 -18.56
C GLU A 217 15.51 7.58 -17.69
N ILE A 218 14.35 7.61 -17.06
CA ILE A 218 13.99 8.62 -16.08
C ILE A 218 14.40 8.16 -14.68
N GLU A 219 14.80 9.10 -13.83
CA GLU A 219 15.09 8.80 -12.42
C GLU A 219 13.82 8.27 -11.79
N GLY A 220 13.90 7.06 -11.23
CA GLY A 220 12.73 6.42 -10.67
C GLY A 220 12.72 4.92 -10.54
N MET A 221 12.24 4.39 -9.43
CA MET A 221 12.26 2.94 -9.23
C MET A 221 11.22 2.24 -10.12
N ASN A 222 11.68 1.33 -11.00
CA ASN A 222 10.82 0.48 -11.80
C ASN A 222 10.26 -0.68 -10.93
N ILE A 223 9.29 -0.36 -10.08
CA ILE A 223 8.62 -1.31 -9.18
C ILE A 223 8.00 -2.45 -9.98
N LEU A 224 7.41 -2.16 -11.14
CA LEU A 224 6.76 -3.17 -11.98
C LEU A 224 7.72 -4.28 -12.41
N GLY A 225 8.89 -3.91 -12.96
CA GLY A 225 9.91 -4.86 -13.37
C GLY A 225 10.47 -5.67 -12.21
N LEU A 226 10.70 -5.03 -11.06
CA LEU A 226 11.18 -5.70 -9.85
C LEU A 226 10.17 -6.71 -9.30
N VAL A 227 8.87 -6.39 -9.34
CA VAL A 227 7.78 -7.30 -8.94
C VAL A 227 7.77 -8.55 -9.82
N VAL A 228 7.83 -8.38 -11.15
CA VAL A 228 7.80 -9.50 -12.10
C VAL A 228 9.03 -10.39 -11.93
N PHE A 229 10.21 -9.78 -11.81
CA PHE A 229 11.44 -10.50 -11.54
C PHE A 229 11.38 -11.28 -10.21
N ALA A 230 10.95 -10.63 -9.12
CA ALA A 230 10.86 -11.25 -7.81
C ALA A 230 9.89 -12.44 -7.77
N LEU A 231 8.73 -12.32 -8.44
CA LEU A 231 7.77 -13.43 -8.59
C LEU A 231 8.38 -14.59 -9.39
N ALA A 232 9.02 -14.30 -10.53
CA ALA A 232 9.65 -15.32 -11.35
C ALA A 232 10.80 -16.03 -10.60
N LEU A 233 11.61 -15.27 -9.86
CA LEU A 233 12.69 -15.78 -9.02
C LEU A 233 12.14 -16.66 -7.90
N GLY A 234 11.09 -16.25 -7.19
CA GLY A 234 10.49 -17.06 -6.14
C GLY A 234 9.94 -18.40 -6.65
N VAL A 235 9.28 -18.39 -7.81
CA VAL A 235 8.82 -19.63 -8.48
C VAL A 235 10.01 -20.50 -8.92
N ALA A 236 11.09 -19.90 -9.44
CA ALA A 236 12.29 -20.62 -9.83
C ALA A 236 12.95 -21.27 -8.61
N LEU A 237 13.21 -20.54 -7.52
CA LEU A 237 13.79 -21.07 -6.29
C LEU A 237 12.97 -22.23 -5.72
N LYS A 238 11.64 -22.14 -5.75
CA LYS A 238 10.78 -23.26 -5.33
C LYS A 238 10.98 -24.51 -6.18
N LYS A 239 11.20 -24.36 -7.49
CA LYS A 239 11.47 -25.48 -8.40
C LYS A 239 12.83 -26.13 -8.21
N LEU A 240 13.83 -25.42 -7.64
CA LEU A 240 15.14 -25.99 -7.30
C LEU A 240 15.09 -26.95 -6.09
N GLY A 241 13.96 -27.05 -5.38
CA GLY A 241 13.81 -27.97 -4.26
C GLY A 241 14.75 -27.61 -3.10
N SER A 242 15.60 -28.56 -2.68
CA SER A 242 16.50 -28.39 -1.53
C SER A 242 17.54 -27.29 -1.73
N GLU A 243 18.04 -27.09 -2.95
CA GLU A 243 19.03 -26.04 -3.25
C GLU A 243 18.40 -24.64 -3.14
N GLY A 244 17.13 -24.50 -3.54
CA GLY A 244 16.41 -23.24 -3.44
C GLY A 244 15.99 -22.89 -2.02
N GLU A 245 15.89 -23.86 -1.12
CA GLU A 245 15.41 -23.65 0.25
C GLU A 245 16.33 -22.73 1.06
N GLU A 246 17.65 -22.83 0.86
CA GLU A 246 18.62 -21.96 1.55
C GLU A 246 18.43 -20.48 1.16
N LEU A 247 18.24 -20.21 -0.13
CA LEU A 247 17.96 -18.86 -0.62
C LEU A 247 16.59 -18.35 -0.15
N ILE A 248 15.56 -19.20 -0.13
CA ILE A 248 14.24 -18.83 0.39
C ILE A 248 14.34 -18.46 1.88
N ARG A 249 15.12 -19.20 2.68
CA ARG A 249 15.37 -18.88 4.09
C ARG A 249 16.10 -17.55 4.24
N PHE A 250 17.08 -17.25 3.38
CA PHE A 250 17.73 -15.94 3.34
C PHE A 250 16.71 -14.81 3.09
N PHE A 251 15.88 -14.92 2.05
CA PHE A 251 14.87 -13.90 1.74
C PHE A 251 13.84 -13.73 2.87
N ASN A 252 13.44 -14.81 3.53
CA ASN A 252 12.56 -14.76 4.70
C ASN A 252 13.22 -14.00 5.87
N ALA A 253 14.46 -14.34 6.21
CA ALA A 253 15.19 -13.69 7.30
C ALA A 253 15.43 -12.19 7.00
N PHE A 254 15.75 -11.87 5.75
CA PHE A 254 15.94 -10.49 5.31
C PHE A 254 14.63 -9.69 5.33
N ASN A 255 13.52 -10.32 4.95
CA ASN A 255 12.19 -9.72 5.06
C ASN A 255 11.84 -9.40 6.52
N GLU A 256 12.07 -10.34 7.44
CA GLU A 256 11.83 -10.13 8.88
C GLU A 256 12.71 -9.00 9.43
N ALA A 257 13.99 -8.95 9.08
CA ALA A 257 14.88 -7.85 9.45
C ALA A 257 14.38 -6.50 8.91
N THR A 258 13.86 -6.47 7.69
CA THR A 258 13.27 -5.26 7.08
C THR A 258 12.01 -4.82 7.83
N MET A 259 11.19 -5.74 8.33
CA MET A 259 10.01 -5.43 9.14
C MET A 259 10.37 -4.81 10.51
N VAL A 260 11.53 -5.15 11.08
CA VAL A 260 12.06 -4.45 12.27
C VAL A 260 12.39 -2.99 11.94
N LEU A 261 13.01 -2.71 10.79
CA LEU A 261 13.27 -1.33 10.35
C LEU A 261 11.98 -0.55 10.12
N VAL A 262 10.95 -1.18 9.53
CA VAL A 262 9.61 -0.59 9.39
C VAL A 262 9.08 -0.18 10.76
N SER A 263 9.23 -1.04 11.77
CA SER A 263 8.75 -0.77 13.12
C SER A 263 9.41 0.47 13.74
N TRP A 264 10.71 0.69 13.51
CA TRP A 264 11.39 1.91 13.97
C TRP A 264 10.88 3.16 13.26
N ILE A 265 10.67 3.08 11.94
CA ILE A 265 10.13 4.21 11.17
C ILE A 265 8.70 4.52 11.59
N MET A 266 7.88 3.52 11.91
CA MET A 266 6.51 3.71 12.39
C MET A 266 6.44 4.55 13.67
N TRP A 267 7.47 4.55 14.51
CA TRP A 267 7.56 5.46 15.67
C TRP A 267 7.87 6.92 15.29
N TYR A 268 8.52 7.14 14.14
CA TYR A 268 8.76 8.48 13.59
C TYR A 268 7.53 9.04 12.84
N VAL A 269 6.66 8.18 12.32
CA VAL A 269 5.48 8.54 11.52
C VAL A 269 4.63 9.66 12.16
N PRO A 270 4.27 9.66 13.46
CA PRO A 270 3.47 10.74 14.05
C PRO A 270 4.09 12.13 13.87
N VAL A 271 5.41 12.23 14.04
CA VAL A 271 6.16 13.48 13.87
C VAL A 271 6.23 13.86 12.40
N GLY A 272 6.60 12.92 11.53
CA GLY A 272 6.69 13.17 10.10
C GLY A 272 5.36 13.61 9.48
N ILE A 273 4.25 12.95 9.84
CA ILE A 273 2.90 13.31 9.37
C ILE A 273 2.48 14.70 9.86
N MET A 274 2.79 15.05 11.12
CA MET A 274 2.46 16.37 11.66
C MET A 274 3.07 17.50 10.81
N PHE A 275 4.36 17.42 10.52
CA PHE A 275 5.05 18.42 9.69
C PHE A 275 4.66 18.34 8.21
N LEU A 276 4.40 17.14 7.68
CA LEU A 276 3.95 16.96 6.30
C LEU A 276 2.56 17.56 6.07
N VAL A 277 1.60 17.31 6.96
CA VAL A 277 0.26 17.89 6.89
C VAL A 277 0.31 19.41 7.10
N GLY A 278 1.07 19.86 8.10
CA GLY A 278 1.21 21.28 8.41
C GLY A 278 1.81 22.09 7.26
N SER A 279 2.92 21.64 6.67
CA SER A 279 3.55 22.34 5.55
C SER A 279 2.64 22.42 4.32
N LYS A 280 1.89 21.35 4.02
CA LYS A 280 0.95 21.34 2.90
C LYS A 280 -0.21 22.31 3.08
N ILE A 281 -0.72 22.46 4.30
CA ILE A 281 -1.79 23.45 4.56
C ILE A 281 -1.30 24.90 4.40
N VAL A 282 -0.03 25.17 4.74
CA VAL A 282 0.59 26.50 4.58
C VAL A 282 0.79 26.83 3.10
N GLU A 283 1.26 25.87 2.30
CA GLU A 283 1.53 26.06 0.88
C GLU A 283 0.26 26.33 0.05
N MET A 284 -0.87 25.79 0.50
CA MET A 284 -2.12 25.86 -0.22
C MET A 284 -2.78 27.24 -0.14
N LYS A 285 -3.25 27.75 -1.29
CA LYS A 285 -4.01 29.01 -1.34
C LYS A 285 -5.46 28.88 -0.91
N ASP A 286 -6.10 27.71 -1.06
CA ASP A 286 -7.51 27.50 -0.72
C ASP A 286 -7.76 26.20 0.07
N ILE A 287 -8.03 26.30 1.37
CA ILE A 287 -8.29 25.13 2.25
C ILE A 287 -9.59 24.42 1.85
N ILE A 288 -10.61 25.18 1.42
CA ILE A 288 -11.89 24.63 1.01
C ILE A 288 -11.71 23.69 -0.18
N VAL A 289 -10.81 24.03 -1.12
CA VAL A 289 -10.48 23.19 -2.26
C VAL A 289 -9.75 21.90 -1.82
N LEU A 290 -8.85 21.97 -0.82
CA LEU A 290 -8.23 20.77 -0.22
C LEU A 290 -9.28 19.83 0.33
N VAL A 291 -10.10 20.35 1.24
CA VAL A 291 -11.07 19.57 2.00
C VAL A 291 -12.12 18.98 1.06
N THR A 292 -12.55 19.75 0.06
CA THR A 292 -13.48 19.26 -0.97
C THR A 292 -12.84 18.19 -1.85
N SER A 293 -11.58 18.36 -2.26
CA SER A 293 -10.87 17.39 -3.10
C SER A 293 -10.60 16.07 -2.36
N LEU A 294 -10.12 16.16 -1.12
CA LEU A 294 -9.91 15.01 -0.24
C LEU A 294 -11.24 14.34 0.13
N GLY A 295 -12.28 15.13 0.41
CA GLY A 295 -13.63 14.64 0.69
C GLY A 295 -14.20 13.86 -0.50
N LYS A 296 -14.08 14.40 -1.72
CA LYS A 296 -14.45 13.69 -2.97
C LYS A 296 -13.64 12.39 -3.14
N TYR A 297 -12.34 12.40 -2.84
CA TYR A 297 -11.50 11.20 -2.90
C TYR A 297 -11.97 10.12 -1.92
N ILE A 298 -12.17 10.47 -0.64
CA ILE A 298 -12.65 9.56 0.40
C ILE A 298 -14.03 9.00 0.02
N PHE A 299 -14.95 9.87 -0.40
CA PHE A 299 -16.28 9.47 -0.85
C PHE A 299 -16.22 8.49 -2.03
N THR A 300 -15.40 8.78 -3.05
CA THR A 300 -15.21 7.92 -4.22
C THR A 300 -14.66 6.55 -3.82
N SER A 301 -13.67 6.52 -2.92
CA SER A 301 -13.08 5.28 -2.42
C SER A 301 -14.11 4.43 -1.65
N ILE A 302 -14.83 5.05 -0.70
CA ILE A 302 -15.88 4.36 0.08
C ILE A 302 -16.97 3.83 -0.86
N LEU A 303 -17.44 4.65 -1.80
CA LEU A 303 -18.43 4.26 -2.80
C LEU A 303 -17.95 3.06 -3.64
N GLY A 304 -16.68 3.07 -4.07
CA GLY A 304 -16.08 1.94 -4.79
C GLY A 304 -16.09 0.64 -3.98
N HIS A 305 -15.75 0.69 -2.69
CA HIS A 305 -15.81 -0.47 -1.79
C HIS A 305 -17.25 -0.97 -1.60
N PHE A 306 -18.22 -0.07 -1.45
CA PHE A 306 -19.64 -0.44 -1.34
C PHE A 306 -20.18 -1.08 -2.62
N ILE A 307 -19.86 -0.53 -3.79
CA ILE A 307 -20.30 -1.09 -5.07
C ILE A 307 -19.65 -2.46 -5.30
N HIS A 308 -18.33 -2.56 -5.09
CA HIS A 308 -17.64 -3.83 -5.32
C HIS A 308 -18.07 -4.91 -4.31
N GLY A 309 -18.01 -4.58 -3.02
CA GLY A 309 -18.32 -5.53 -1.93
C GLY A 309 -19.81 -5.83 -1.77
N GLY A 310 -20.67 -4.84 -1.99
CA GLY A 310 -22.12 -4.95 -1.79
C GLY A 310 -22.92 -5.35 -3.04
N ILE A 311 -22.38 -5.15 -4.24
CA ILE A 311 -23.10 -5.42 -5.50
C ILE A 311 -22.32 -6.41 -6.37
N VAL A 312 -21.07 -6.11 -6.73
CA VAL A 312 -20.30 -6.91 -7.70
C VAL A 312 -20.01 -8.32 -7.17
N LEU A 313 -19.44 -8.45 -5.97
CA LEU A 313 -19.15 -9.76 -5.37
C LEU A 313 -20.41 -10.59 -5.11
N PRO A 314 -21.51 -10.03 -4.55
CA PRO A 314 -22.78 -10.73 -4.42
C PRO A 314 -23.38 -11.18 -5.75
N LEU A 315 -23.27 -10.36 -6.80
CA LEU A 315 -23.74 -10.71 -8.14
C LEU A 315 -22.94 -11.88 -8.72
N ILE A 316 -21.61 -11.84 -8.61
CA ILE A 316 -20.74 -12.95 -9.02
C ILE A 316 -21.15 -14.23 -8.28
N TYR A 317 -21.29 -14.16 -6.95
CA TYR A 317 -21.75 -15.31 -6.14
C TYR A 317 -23.11 -15.84 -6.62
N PHE A 318 -24.08 -14.96 -6.86
CA PHE A 318 -25.43 -15.35 -7.31
C PHE A 318 -25.40 -16.01 -8.70
N VAL A 319 -24.61 -15.49 -9.64
CA VAL A 319 -24.50 -16.05 -11.00
C VAL A 319 -23.97 -17.48 -10.97
N PHE A 320 -22.93 -17.77 -10.18
CA PHE A 320 -22.30 -19.08 -10.12
C PHE A 320 -23.03 -20.08 -9.21
N THR A 321 -23.54 -19.63 -8.05
CA THR A 321 -24.16 -20.53 -7.06
C THR A 321 -25.68 -20.61 -7.19
N ARG A 322 -26.31 -19.63 -7.86
CA ARG A 322 -27.77 -19.44 -7.95
C ARG A 322 -28.47 -19.38 -6.58
N LYS A 323 -27.72 -19.06 -5.52
CA LYS A 323 -28.23 -18.91 -4.15
C LYS A 323 -28.19 -17.44 -3.73
N ASN A 324 -29.07 -17.08 -2.79
CA ASN A 324 -29.12 -15.72 -2.27
C ASN A 324 -27.79 -15.36 -1.55
N PRO A 325 -26.98 -14.41 -2.09
CA PRO A 325 -25.68 -14.04 -1.53
C PRO A 325 -25.79 -13.35 -0.17
N PHE A 326 -26.89 -12.63 0.09
CA PHE A 326 -27.03 -11.87 1.33
C PHE A 326 -27.21 -12.77 2.55
N ARG A 327 -27.81 -13.96 2.38
CA ARG A 327 -27.85 -14.96 3.48
C ARG A 327 -26.46 -15.46 3.84
N PHE A 328 -25.59 -15.61 2.85
CA PHE A 328 -24.19 -15.98 3.09
C PHE A 328 -23.41 -14.84 3.76
N LEU A 329 -23.57 -13.60 3.28
CA LEU A 329 -22.93 -12.42 3.88
C LEU A 329 -23.35 -12.19 5.34
N LEU A 330 -24.63 -12.41 5.67
CA LEU A 330 -25.12 -12.30 7.05
C LEU A 330 -24.42 -13.30 7.99
N GLY A 331 -24.09 -14.50 7.51
CA GLY A 331 -23.29 -15.47 8.27
C GLY A 331 -21.83 -15.03 8.51
N LEU A 332 -21.33 -14.08 7.72
CA LEU A 332 -19.97 -13.53 7.84
C LEU A 332 -19.92 -12.17 8.55
N LEU A 333 -21.03 -11.70 9.12
CA LEU A 333 -21.05 -10.40 9.82
C LEU A 333 -20.03 -10.33 10.97
N THR A 334 -19.91 -11.40 11.76
CA THR A 334 -18.95 -11.46 12.88
C THR A 334 -17.50 -11.33 12.42
N PRO A 335 -16.99 -12.14 11.46
CA PRO A 335 -15.63 -11.96 10.97
C PRO A 335 -15.42 -10.62 10.25
N PHE A 336 -16.42 -10.08 9.54
CA PHE A 336 -16.31 -8.73 8.97
C PHE A 336 -16.23 -7.63 10.02
N ALA A 337 -17.02 -7.72 11.09
CA ALA A 337 -16.95 -6.78 12.21
C ALA A 337 -15.59 -6.85 12.89
N THR A 338 -15.03 -8.05 13.08
CA THR A 338 -13.68 -8.24 13.63
C THR A 338 -12.59 -7.69 12.70
N ALA A 339 -12.69 -7.95 11.39
CA ALA A 339 -11.74 -7.42 10.41
C ALA A 339 -11.80 -5.89 10.31
N PHE A 340 -13.00 -5.32 10.39
CA PHE A 340 -13.19 -3.87 10.43
C PHE A 340 -12.63 -3.26 11.72
N ALA A 341 -12.87 -3.87 12.88
CA ALA A 341 -12.37 -3.39 14.16
C ALA A 341 -10.84 -3.46 14.29
N THR A 342 -10.22 -4.48 13.67
CA THR A 342 -8.76 -4.70 13.73
C THR A 342 -8.00 -4.06 12.58
N CYS A 343 -8.71 -3.60 11.53
CA CYS A 343 -8.14 -3.11 10.28
C CYS A 343 -7.07 -4.04 9.67
N SER A 344 -7.08 -5.33 10.04
CA SER A 344 -6.06 -6.31 9.69
C SER A 344 -6.70 -7.53 9.06
N ARG A 345 -6.20 -7.89 7.88
CA ARG A 345 -6.65 -9.08 7.14
C ARG A 345 -6.26 -10.39 7.83
N TYR A 346 -5.29 -10.36 8.74
CA TYR A 346 -4.70 -11.54 9.38
C TYR A 346 -5.29 -11.88 10.75
N VAL A 347 -5.83 -10.88 11.47
CA VAL A 347 -6.40 -11.08 12.81
C VAL A 347 -7.74 -11.81 12.74
N GLY A 348 -8.49 -11.66 11.64
CA GLY A 348 -9.69 -12.45 11.38
C GLY A 348 -9.44 -13.96 11.23
N PHE A 349 -8.18 -14.38 11.07
CA PHE A 349 -7.77 -15.78 10.86
C PHE A 349 -6.73 -16.30 11.87
N GLY A 350 -6.55 -15.62 13.02
CA GLY A 350 -5.87 -16.21 14.19
C GLY A 350 -4.33 -16.17 14.19
N SER A 351 -3.70 -15.06 13.79
CA SER A 351 -2.25 -14.87 13.98
C SER A 351 -1.93 -13.83 15.07
N PRO A 352 -0.99 -14.08 16.01
CA PRO A 352 -0.81 -13.25 17.20
C PRO A 352 0.09 -12.01 17.04
N TRP A 353 0.69 -11.78 15.88
CA TRP A 353 1.90 -10.92 15.77
C TRP A 353 1.68 -9.50 15.23
N LEU A 354 0.46 -8.96 15.26
CA LEU A 354 0.17 -7.58 14.82
C LEU A 354 -0.50 -6.74 15.91
N LEU A 355 0.10 -6.71 17.10
CA LEU A 355 -0.20 -5.74 18.16
C LEU A 355 1.07 -5.02 18.61
#